data_AF-A0A2W7AKB7-F1
#
_entry.id   AF-A0A2W7AKB7-F1
#
_cell.length_a   1.000
_cell.length_b   1.000
_cell.length_c   1.000
_cell.angle_alpha   90.00
_cell.angle_beta   90.00
_cell.angle_gamma   90.00
#
_symmetry.space_group_name_H-M   'P 1'
#
loop_
_entity.id
_entity.type
_entity.pdbx_description
1 polymer ?
#
loop_
_entity_poly.entity_id
_entity_poly.type
_entity_poly.pdbx_seq_one_letter_code
_entity_poly.pdbx_strand_id
1 'polypeptide(L)'
;MEEQKATKVTLYLPPDLHRQLKIRSAVEGEAMSSIAKRAIDFYLAHGDVVAESLESSFGQSHRIHSCPSCASAMVLREGEFVEIGQLVGSSRSSPLDAAVVPEVVTGTGSREEGELVVC
;
A
#
# COMPACT_ATOMS: atom_id res chain seq x y z
N MET A 1 -17.50 -11.18 -37.49
CA MET A 1 -16.31 -11.14 -36.62
C MET A 1 -15.47 -9.98 -37.11
N GLU A 2 -15.44 -8.86 -36.38
CA GLU A 2 -14.62 -7.72 -36.80
C GLU A 2 -13.14 -8.06 -36.60
N GLU A 3 -12.40 -8.03 -37.69
CA GLU A 3 -10.96 -8.24 -37.70
C GLU A 3 -10.31 -7.02 -37.03
N GLN A 4 -9.98 -7.16 -35.74
CA GLN A 4 -9.25 -6.13 -35.01
C GLN A 4 -7.91 -5.89 -35.70
N LYS A 5 -7.79 -4.74 -36.37
CA LYS A 5 -6.58 -4.33 -37.07
C LYS A 5 -5.43 -4.20 -36.06
N ALA A 6 -4.47 -5.11 -36.12
CA ALA A 6 -3.30 -5.10 -35.26
C ALA A 6 -2.36 -3.94 -35.66
N THR A 7 -2.12 -3.01 -34.73
CA THR A 7 -1.14 -1.94 -34.90
C THR A 7 0.19 -2.37 -34.27
N LYS A 8 1.28 -2.35 -35.06
CA LYS A 8 2.62 -2.65 -34.57
C LYS A 8 3.19 -1.44 -33.82
N VAL A 9 3.62 -1.66 -32.58
CA VAL A 9 4.25 -0.64 -31.73
C VAL A 9 5.57 -1.20 -31.19
N THR A 10 6.57 -0.33 -30.99
CA THR A 10 7.84 -0.67 -30.37
C THR A 10 7.86 -0.12 -28.94
N LEU A 11 8.10 -0.96 -27.94
CA LEU A 11 8.20 -0.59 -26.54
C LEU A 11 9.65 -0.74 -26.06
N TYR A 12 10.13 0.23 -25.28
CA TYR A 12 11.40 0.11 -24.58
C TYR A 12 11.17 -0.51 -23.21
N LEU A 13 11.75 -1.68 -22.97
CA LEU A 13 11.61 -2.45 -21.73
C LEU A 13 12.99 -2.65 -21.09
N PRO A 14 13.08 -2.59 -19.75
CA PRO A 14 14.29 -3.01 -19.04
C PRO A 14 14.66 -4.46 -19.41
N PRO A 15 15.96 -4.81 -19.44
CA PRO A 15 16.42 -6.13 -19.87
C PRO A 15 15.83 -7.26 -19.02
N ASP A 16 15.67 -7.04 -17.71
CA ASP A 16 15.08 -8.01 -16.79
C ASP A 16 13.60 -8.26 -17.08
N LEU A 17 12.84 -7.20 -17.35
CA LEU A 17 11.42 -7.29 -17.67
C LEU A 17 11.22 -7.97 -19.04
N HIS A 18 12.03 -7.62 -20.04
CA HIS A 18 12.00 -8.30 -21.34
C HIS A 18 12.33 -9.79 -21.21
N ARG A 19 13.30 -10.17 -20.36
CA ARG A 19 13.60 -11.58 -20.06
C ARG A 19 12.43 -12.30 -19.40
N GLN A 20 11.81 -11.69 -18.39
CA GLN A 20 10.63 -12.27 -17.72
C GLN A 20 9.47 -12.48 -18.70
N LEU A 21 9.19 -11.48 -19.55
CA LEU A 21 8.14 -11.58 -20.56
C LEU A 21 8.40 -12.71 -21.56
N LYS A 22 9.65 -12.85 -22.01
CA LYS A 22 10.07 -13.94 -22.89
C LYS A 22 9.87 -15.32 -22.23
N ILE A 23 10.24 -15.46 -20.95
CA ILE A 23 10.04 -16.71 -20.22
C ILE A 23 8.55 -17.02 -20.10
N ARG A 24 7.71 -16.07 -19.66
CA ARG A 24 6.26 -16.28 -19.56
C ARG A 24 5.64 -16.67 -20.91
N SER A 25 6.03 -16.02 -22.00
CA SER A 25 5.55 -16.37 -23.34
C SER A 25 5.89 -17.82 -23.73
N ALA A 26 7.07 -18.30 -23.35
CA ALA A 26 7.48 -19.68 -23.62
C ALA A 26 6.74 -20.69 -22.74
N VAL A 27 6.46 -20.34 -21.47
CA VAL A 27 5.75 -21.20 -20.52
C VAL A 27 4.26 -21.29 -20.84
N GLU A 28 3.62 -20.17 -21.15
CA GLU A 28 2.18 -20.09 -21.44
C GLU A 28 1.86 -20.52 -22.88
N GLY A 29 2.86 -20.59 -23.77
CA GLY A 29 2.65 -20.89 -25.19
C GLY A 29 1.96 -19.75 -25.96
N GLU A 30 1.93 -18.54 -25.37
CA GLU A 30 1.32 -17.35 -25.95
C GLU A 30 2.35 -16.40 -26.55
N ALA A 31 1.93 -15.59 -27.54
CA ALA A 31 2.79 -14.53 -28.06
C ALA A 31 3.02 -13.44 -27.01
N MET A 32 4.25 -12.88 -26.96
CA MET A 32 4.58 -11.76 -26.07
C MET A 32 3.62 -10.57 -26.21
N SER A 33 3.13 -10.31 -27.43
CA SER A 33 2.14 -9.24 -27.69
C SER A 33 0.79 -9.49 -27.02
N SER A 34 0.37 -10.75 -26.90
CA SER A 34 -0.89 -11.10 -26.21
C SER A 34 -0.77 -10.87 -24.71
N ILE A 35 0.35 -11.28 -24.12
CA ILE A 35 0.64 -11.03 -22.70
C ILE A 35 0.74 -9.52 -22.43
N ALA A 36 1.45 -8.78 -23.29
CA ALA A 36 1.56 -7.33 -23.18
C ALA A 36 0.20 -6.64 -23.30
N LYS A 37 -0.67 -7.06 -24.24
CA LYS A 37 -2.03 -6.54 -24.37
C LYS A 37 -2.83 -6.75 -23.07
N ARG A 38 -2.85 -7.97 -22.52
CA ARG A 38 -3.54 -8.26 -21.25
C ARG A 38 -3.04 -7.39 -20.10
N ALA A 39 -1.73 -7.18 -20.00
CA ALA A 39 -1.15 -6.33 -18.97
C ALA A 39 -1.55 -4.85 -19.12
N ILE A 40 -1.56 -4.33 -20.36
CA ILE A 40 -1.98 -2.96 -20.65
C ILE A 40 -3.48 -2.79 -20.37
N ASP A 41 -4.32 -3.71 -20.84
CA ASP A 41 -5.76 -3.70 -20.58
C ASP A 41 -6.05 -3.73 -19.08
N PHE A 42 -5.32 -4.56 -18.32
CA PHE A 42 -5.43 -4.62 -16.86
C PHE A 42 -5.06 -3.31 -16.20
N TYR A 43 -3.93 -2.70 -16.59
CA TYR A 43 -3.46 -1.43 -16.02
C TYR A 43 -4.45 -0.29 -16.29
N LEU A 44 -5.01 -0.23 -17.51
CA LEU A 44 -6.00 0.79 -17.87
C LEU A 44 -7.32 0.61 -17.13
N ALA A 45 -7.74 -0.63 -16.87
CA ALA A 45 -8.98 -0.93 -16.16
C ALA A 45 -8.87 -0.77 -14.63
N HIS A 46 -7.67 -0.96 -14.04
CA HIS A 46 -7.46 -1.03 -12.59
C HIS A 46 -6.28 -0.13 -12.14
N GLY A 47 -6.17 1.06 -12.73
CA GLY A 47 -5.06 1.98 -12.45
C GLY A 47 -5.00 2.43 -10.99
N ASP A 48 -6.16 2.55 -10.34
CA ASP A 48 -6.33 2.80 -8.91
C ASP A 48 -5.68 1.71 -8.04
N VAL A 49 -5.96 0.44 -8.33
CA VAL A 49 -5.38 -0.70 -7.59
C VAL A 49 -3.86 -0.75 -7.74
N VAL A 50 -3.36 -0.47 -8.95
CA VAL A 50 -1.92 -0.46 -9.21
C VAL A 50 -1.23 0.72 -8.52
N ALA A 51 -1.86 1.90 -8.53
CA ALA A 51 -1.37 3.08 -7.81
C ALA A 51 -1.32 2.83 -6.29
N GLU A 52 -2.40 2.30 -5.70
CA GLU A 52 -2.42 1.90 -4.30
C GLU A 52 -1.28 0.91 -3.99
N SER A 53 -1.04 -0.07 -4.86
CA SER A 53 0.04 -1.05 -4.66
C SER A 53 1.44 -0.44 -4.76
N LEU A 54 1.66 0.56 -5.61
CA LEU A 54 2.97 1.22 -5.73
C LEU A 54 3.24 2.14 -4.52
N GLU A 55 2.21 2.83 -4.04
CA GLU A 55 2.28 3.73 -2.88
C GLU A 55 2.24 2.97 -1.54
N SER A 56 1.71 1.74 -1.54
CA SER A 56 1.55 0.88 -0.34
C SER A 56 2.84 0.47 0.37
N SER A 57 4.02 0.81 -0.19
CA SER A 57 5.30 0.60 0.48
C SER A 57 5.38 1.32 1.84
N PHE A 58 4.55 2.36 2.06
CA PHE A 58 4.47 3.09 3.32
C PHE A 58 3.00 3.24 3.76
N GLY A 59 2.67 2.80 4.99
CA GLY A 59 1.41 3.17 5.66
C GLY A 59 0.25 2.14 5.67
N GLN A 60 0.40 0.93 5.09
CA GLN A 60 -0.69 -0.07 5.08
C GLN A 60 -0.76 -0.99 6.31
N SER A 61 0.08 -0.82 7.33
CA SER A 61 0.03 -1.65 8.55
C SER A 61 -1.30 -1.59 9.32
N HIS A 62 -2.16 -0.61 9.01
CA HIS A 62 -3.46 -0.41 9.65
C HIS A 62 -4.59 -0.13 8.64
N ARG A 63 -4.75 -0.96 7.59
CA ARG A 63 -5.96 -0.91 6.75
C ARG A 63 -7.13 -1.61 7.47
N ILE A 64 -8.24 -0.89 7.60
CA ILE A 64 -9.50 -1.42 8.12
C ILE A 64 -10.31 -2.00 6.96
N HIS A 65 -10.69 -3.26 7.07
CA HIS A 65 -11.51 -3.99 6.12
C HIS A 65 -12.87 -4.30 6.73
N SER A 66 -13.95 -4.16 5.96
CA SER A 66 -15.27 -4.62 6.38
C SER A 66 -15.45 -6.08 5.97
N CYS A 67 -15.78 -6.95 6.92
CA CYS A 67 -16.08 -8.34 6.60
C CYS A 67 -17.36 -8.44 5.76
N PRO A 68 -17.36 -9.08 4.58
CA PRO A 68 -18.56 -9.19 3.74
C PRO A 68 -19.67 -10.06 4.35
N SER A 69 -19.38 -10.86 5.38
CA SER A 69 -20.35 -11.75 6.04
C SER A 69 -21.10 -11.05 7.20
N CYS A 70 -20.40 -10.23 7.98
CA CYS A 70 -20.94 -9.63 9.21
C CYS A 70 -20.75 -8.12 9.32
N ALA A 71 -20.21 -7.46 8.28
CA ALA A 71 -19.90 -6.03 8.23
C ALA A 71 -18.99 -5.51 9.37
N SER A 72 -18.35 -6.40 10.13
CA SER A 72 -17.45 -6.03 11.22
C SER A 72 -16.16 -5.41 10.68
N ALA A 73 -15.64 -4.40 11.39
CA ALA A 73 -14.36 -3.78 11.09
C ALA A 73 -13.20 -4.69 11.53
N MET A 74 -12.42 -5.15 10.56
CA MET A 74 -11.29 -6.07 10.71
C MET A 74 -9.98 -5.41 10.25
N VAL A 75 -8.83 -5.85 10.76
CA VAL A 75 -7.50 -5.43 10.30
C VAL A 75 -6.68 -6.69 10.00
N LEU A 76 -5.87 -6.63 8.96
CA LEU A 76 -4.95 -7.72 8.61
C LEU A 76 -3.64 -7.56 9.41
N ARG A 77 -3.35 -8.49 10.32
CA ARG A 77 -2.07 -8.56 11.06
C ARG A 77 -1.47 -9.94 10.92
N GLU A 78 -0.20 -10.03 10.55
CA GLU A 78 0.55 -11.30 10.45
C GLU A 78 -0.13 -12.37 9.56
N GLY A 79 -0.95 -11.94 8.59
CA GLY A 79 -1.68 -12.83 7.69
C GLY A 79 -3.08 -13.26 8.19
N GLU A 80 -3.49 -12.82 9.38
CA GLU A 80 -4.81 -13.12 9.94
C GLU A 80 -5.68 -11.85 10.05
N PHE A 81 -6.99 -12.00 9.79
CA PHE A 81 -7.97 -10.94 10.02
C PHE A 81 -8.37 -10.93 11.49
N VAL A 82 -8.07 -9.84 12.19
CA VAL A 82 -8.46 -9.63 13.58
C VAL A 82 -9.48 -8.51 13.66
N GLU A 83 -10.56 -8.74 14.40
CA GLU A 83 -11.60 -7.72 14.63
C GLU A 83 -11.05 -6.60 15.53
N ILE A 84 -11.29 -5.34 15.15
CA ILE A 84 -10.77 -4.17 15.88
C ILE A 84 -11.28 -4.12 17.31
N GLY A 85 -12.53 -4.51 17.56
CA GLY A 85 -13.12 -4.53 18.90
C GLY A 85 -12.33 -5.40 19.89
N GLN A 86 -11.69 -6.47 19.41
CA GLN A 86 -10.88 -7.38 20.22
C GLN A 86 -9.50 -6.78 20.54
N LEU A 87 -8.94 -5.95 19.64
CA LEU A 87 -7.68 -5.24 19.87
C LEU A 87 -7.83 -4.10 20.88
N VAL A 88 -8.95 -3.36 20.85
CA VAL A 88 -9.19 -2.24 21.78
C VAL A 88 -9.35 -2.74 23.22
N GLY A 89 -9.95 -3.92 23.42
CA GLY A 89 -10.02 -4.57 24.73
C GLY A 89 -8.68 -5.14 25.24
N SER A 90 -7.70 -5.32 24.34
CA SER A 90 -6.34 -5.79 24.67
C SER A 90 -5.31 -4.66 24.61
N SER A 91 -5.72 -3.41 24.85
CA SER A 91 -4.76 -2.33 25.11
C SER A 91 -3.91 -2.74 26.32
N ARG A 92 -2.76 -3.36 26.03
CA ARG A 92 -1.64 -3.44 26.94
C ARG A 92 -1.46 -2.04 27.48
N SER A 93 -1.67 -1.88 28.79
CA SER A 93 -1.31 -0.68 29.53
C SER A 93 0.11 -0.32 29.13
N SER A 94 0.25 0.66 28.25
CA SER A 94 1.56 1.21 27.94
C SER A 94 2.02 1.90 29.21
N PRO A 95 3.27 1.73 29.66
CA PRO A 95 3.76 2.30 30.91
C PRO A 95 3.87 3.85 30.90
N LEU A 96 3.24 4.52 29.94
CA LEU A 96 3.20 5.97 29.81
C LEU A 96 2.12 6.62 30.69
N ASP A 97 1.14 5.87 31.20
CA ASP A 97 0.14 6.38 32.15
C ASP A 97 0.66 6.47 33.60
N ALA A 98 1.90 6.02 33.86
CA ALA A 98 2.56 6.07 35.17
C ALA A 98 3.62 7.18 35.30
N ALA A 99 3.73 8.08 34.31
CA ALA A 99 4.52 9.29 34.48
C ALA A 99 3.75 10.25 35.39
N VAL A 100 4.05 10.21 36.68
CA VAL A 100 3.73 11.30 37.62
C VAL A 100 4.32 12.58 37.01
N VAL A 101 3.46 13.44 36.49
CA VAL A 101 3.80 14.81 36.09
C VAL A 101 4.36 15.50 37.33
N PRO A 102 5.65 15.89 37.39
CA PRO A 102 6.10 16.73 38.47
C PRO A 102 5.40 18.09 38.29
N GLU A 103 4.78 18.55 39.37
CA GLU A 103 4.11 19.84 39.47
C GLU A 103 5.06 20.94 38.95
N VAL A 104 4.66 21.58 37.86
CA VAL A 104 5.42 22.69 37.27
C VAL A 104 5.29 23.87 38.22
N VAL A 105 6.34 24.12 39.00
CA VAL A 105 6.55 25.38 39.69
C VAL A 105 6.52 26.49 38.63
N THR A 106 5.52 27.36 38.73
CA THR A 106 5.42 28.60 37.95
C THR A 106 6.57 29.53 38.32
N GLY A 107 7.73 29.31 37.71
CA GLY A 107 8.86 30.22 37.72
C GLY A 107 8.80 31.09 36.47
N THR A 108 8.45 32.36 36.63
CA THR A 108 8.57 33.40 35.61
C THR A 108 10.01 33.47 35.08
N GLY A 109 10.23 33.00 33.86
CA GLY A 109 11.51 33.08 33.17
C GLY A 109 11.29 33.12 31.66
N SER A 110 11.53 34.30 31.07
CA SER A 110 11.49 34.57 29.63
C SER A 110 12.28 33.53 28.83
N ARG A 111 11.62 32.78 27.95
CA ARG A 111 12.27 31.92 26.94
C ARG A 111 11.96 32.48 25.57
N GLU A 112 12.97 33.11 24.99
CA GLU A 112 13.01 33.52 23.59
C GLU A 112 12.81 32.30 22.67
N GLU A 113 11.78 32.36 21.82
CA GLU A 113 11.49 31.33 20.83
C GLU A 113 12.42 31.55 19.62
N GLY A 114 13.34 30.62 19.40
CA GLY A 114 14.20 30.60 18.21
C GLY A 114 13.44 30.15 16.97
N GLU A 115 13.55 30.93 15.90
CA GLU A 115 12.89 30.73 14.60
C GLU A 115 13.41 29.47 13.87
N LEU A 116 12.48 28.67 13.36
CA LEU A 116 12.78 27.43 12.62
C LEU A 116 13.19 27.76 11.18
N VAL A 117 14.46 27.53 10.85
CA VAL A 117 14.93 27.57 9.46
C VAL A 117 14.55 26.27 8.76
N VAL A 118 13.79 26.39 7.67
CA VAL A 118 13.44 25.27 6.78
C VAL A 118 14.58 25.00 5.81
N CYS A 119 14.95 23.73 5.64
CA CYS A 119 15.98 23.27 4.70
C CYS A 119 15.46 23.23 3.26
#